data_AF-A0A222EAE0-F1
#
_entry.id   AF-A0A222EAE0-F1
#
_cell.length_a   1.000
_cell.length_b   1.000
_cell.length_c   1.000
_cell.angle_alpha   90.00
_cell.angle_beta   90.00
_cell.angle_gamma   90.00
#
_symmetry.space_group_name_H-M   'P 1'
#
loop_
_entity.id
_entity.type
_entity.pdbx_description
1 polymer ?
#
loop_
_entity_poly.entity_id
_entity_poly.type
_entity_poly.pdbx_seq_one_letter_code
_entity_poly.pdbx_strand_id
1 'polypeptide(L)'
;MRQWLWRAVDANGDVLDILVQPRRNAKTAKRFLAQLIARFGKPRVVVTDKLRSYIKPIRALAPEADHRAHKGLNNRIEGSHRPIRKREKVMGRFKSIRQTQRLLAAHDQINTMFRPCRDRLSTASYRHARSDAFTCGAGMRLK
;
A
#
# COMPACT_ATOMS: atom_id res chain seq x y z
N MET A 1 -19.02 8.95 4.53
CA MET A 1 -18.87 8.39 3.16
C MET A 1 -17.96 7.16 3.21
N ARG A 2 -18.32 6.07 2.53
CA ARG A 2 -17.49 4.86 2.44
C ARG A 2 -16.53 5.01 1.26
N GLN A 3 -15.23 5.01 1.52
CA GLN A 3 -14.18 5.11 0.50
C GLN A 3 -13.49 3.76 0.34
N TRP A 4 -12.98 3.48 -0.86
CA TRP A 4 -12.26 2.27 -1.20
C TRP A 4 -10.81 2.60 -1.51
N LEU A 5 -9.92 1.98 -0.74
CA LEU A 5 -8.48 2.06 -0.89
C LEU A 5 -8.00 0.88 -1.73
N TRP A 6 -7.32 1.18 -2.83
CA TRP A 6 -6.54 0.25 -3.63
C TRP A 6 -5.08 0.49 -3.28
N ARG A 7 -4.36 -0.57 -2.93
CA ARG A 7 -2.95 -0.48 -2.59
C ARG A 7 -2.23 -1.68 -3.16
N ALA A 8 -1.11 -1.42 -3.82
CA ALA A 8 -0.19 -2.43 -4.29
C ALA A 8 1.08 -2.40 -3.45
N VAL A 9 1.53 -3.59 -3.06
CA VAL A 9 2.71 -3.78 -2.23
C VAL A 9 3.53 -4.90 -2.85
N ASP A 10 4.84 -4.76 -2.86
CA ASP A 10 5.75 -5.78 -3.39
C ASP A 10 6.04 -6.91 -2.38
N ALA A 11 6.97 -7.79 -2.75
CA ALA A 11 7.42 -8.91 -1.92
C ALA A 11 8.19 -8.46 -0.66
N ASN A 12 8.78 -7.27 -0.66
CA ASN A 12 9.52 -6.70 0.48
C ASN A 12 8.60 -5.91 1.43
N GLY A 13 7.36 -5.66 1.01
CA GLY A 13 6.39 -4.89 1.77
C GLY A 13 6.43 -3.39 1.45
N ASP A 14 7.11 -3.01 0.38
CA ASP A 14 7.19 -1.63 -0.11
C ASP A 14 5.98 -1.35 -0.99
N VAL A 15 5.47 -0.14 -0.88
CA VAL A 15 4.25 0.24 -1.58
C VAL A 15 4.61 0.70 -2.97
N LEU A 16 3.93 0.11 -3.95
CA LEU A 16 4.14 0.41 -5.36
C LEU A 16 3.21 1.53 -5.83
N ASP A 17 1.96 1.51 -5.38
CA ASP A 17 0.96 2.54 -5.70
C ASP A 17 -0.24 2.51 -4.73
N ILE A 18 -0.91 3.66 -4.59
CA ILE A 18 -2.10 3.86 -3.77
C ILE A 18 -3.15 4.67 -4.54
N LEU A 19 -4.38 4.17 -4.58
CA LEU A 19 -5.51 4.86 -5.18
C LEU A 19 -6.74 4.84 -4.27
N VAL A 20 -7.37 5.99 -4.06
CA VAL A 20 -8.63 6.12 -3.32
C VAL A 20 -9.78 6.41 -4.28
N GLN A 21 -10.88 5.69 -4.13
CA GLN A 21 -12.08 5.86 -4.95
C GLN A 21 -13.36 5.78 -4.10
N PRO A 22 -14.45 6.46 -4.52
CA PRO A 22 -15.74 6.38 -3.81
C PRO A 22 -16.41 5.01 -4.01
N ARG A 23 -16.11 4.32 -5.11
CA ARG A 23 -16.71 3.03 -5.47
C ARG A 23 -15.64 2.03 -5.89
N ARG A 24 -15.90 0.74 -5.65
CA ARG A 24 -15.13 -0.36 -6.23
C ARG A 24 -15.64 -0.63 -7.64
N ASN A 25 -14.79 -0.45 -8.64
CA ASN A 25 -15.12 -0.65 -10.05
C ASN A 25 -14.05 -1.52 -10.72
N ALA A 26 -14.46 -2.51 -11.52
CA ALA A 26 -13.56 -3.34 -12.33
C ALA A 26 -12.73 -2.51 -13.33
N LYS A 27 -13.27 -1.41 -13.88
CA LYS A 27 -12.53 -0.47 -14.75
C LYS A 27 -11.36 0.15 -14.01
N THR A 28 -11.57 0.56 -12.76
CA THR A 28 -10.51 1.09 -11.89
C THR A 28 -9.47 0.02 -11.58
N ALA A 29 -9.90 -1.19 -11.24
CA ALA A 29 -9.00 -2.32 -10.99
C ALA A 29 -8.09 -2.60 -12.20
N LYS A 30 -8.67 -2.62 -13.41
CA LYS A 30 -7.93 -2.81 -14.66
C LYS A 30 -6.92 -1.71 -14.90
N ARG A 31 -7.32 -0.44 -14.74
CA ARG A 31 -6.41 0.71 -14.92
C ARG A 31 -5.26 0.68 -13.91
N PHE A 32 -5.57 0.41 -12.64
CA PHE A 32 -4.59 0.32 -11.57
C PHE A 32 -3.58 -0.80 -11.84
N LEU A 33 -4.06 -1.99 -12.22
CA LEU A 33 -3.20 -3.13 -12.56
C LEU A 33 -2.35 -2.86 -13.81
N ALA A 34 -2.91 -2.26 -14.85
CA ALA A 34 -2.18 -1.92 -16.07
C ALA A 34 -1.04 -0.92 -15.79
N GLN A 35 -1.29 0.11 -14.97
CA GLN A 35 -0.28 1.09 -14.59
C GLN A 35 0.86 0.45 -13.79
N LEU A 36 0.55 -0.49 -12.89
CA LEU A 36 1.56 -1.24 -12.14
C LEU A 36 2.41 -2.12 -13.06
N ILE A 37 1.78 -2.84 -14.00
CA ILE A 37 2.50 -3.70 -14.95
C ILE A 37 3.38 -2.87 -15.89
N ALA A 38 2.90 -1.71 -16.34
CA ALA A 38 3.68 -0.81 -17.19
C ALA A 38 4.93 -0.27 -16.47
N ARG A 39 4.84 -0.03 -15.15
CA ARG A 39 5.94 0.56 -14.37
C ARG A 39 6.91 -0.47 -13.79
N PHE A 40 6.42 -1.62 -13.35
CA PHE A 40 7.19 -2.63 -12.59
C PHE A 40 7.33 -3.97 -13.33
N GLY A 41 6.74 -4.11 -14.51
CA GLY A 41 6.71 -5.35 -15.28
C GLY A 41 5.60 -6.30 -14.86
N LYS A 42 5.48 -7.42 -15.58
CA LYS A 42 4.46 -8.45 -15.31
C LYS A 42 4.82 -9.23 -14.05
N PRO A 43 3.92 -9.31 -13.05
CA PRO A 43 4.17 -10.08 -11.83
C PRO A 43 4.10 -11.59 -12.09
N ARG A 44 4.94 -12.37 -11.41
CA ARG A 44 4.83 -13.84 -11.38
C ARG A 44 3.70 -14.34 -10.47
N VAL A 45 3.43 -13.63 -9.38
CA VAL A 45 2.38 -13.97 -8.40
C VAL A 45 1.58 -12.71 -8.09
N VAL A 46 0.25 -12.83 -8.11
CA VAL A 46 -0.65 -11.74 -7.72
C VAL A 46 -1.49 -12.21 -6.54
N VAL A 47 -1.40 -11.49 -5.43
CA VAL A 47 -2.22 -11.74 -4.24
C VAL A 47 -3.24 -10.62 -4.09
N THR A 48 -4.52 -10.97 -4.12
CA THR A 48 -5.61 -9.99 -3.90
C THR A 48 -6.58 -10.49 -2.82
N ASP A 49 -7.46 -9.59 -2.36
CA ASP A 49 -8.65 -10.02 -1.62
C ASP A 49 -9.59 -10.85 -2.52
N LYS A 50 -10.60 -11.49 -1.92
CA LYS A 50 -11.56 -12.38 -2.62
C LYS A 50 -12.54 -11.64 -3.54
N LEU A 51 -12.25 -10.41 -3.94
CA LEU A 51 -13.14 -9.67 -4.83
C LEU A 51 -13.08 -10.19 -6.27
N ARG A 52 -14.27 -10.46 -6.81
CA ARG A 52 -14.44 -10.86 -8.21
C ARG A 52 -13.97 -9.78 -9.21
N SER A 53 -13.89 -8.52 -8.79
CA SER A 53 -13.46 -7.40 -9.66
C SER A 53 -12.01 -7.51 -10.14
N TYR A 54 -11.17 -8.32 -9.48
CA TYR A 54 -9.77 -8.52 -9.87
C TYR A 54 -9.57 -9.67 -10.85
N ILE A 55 -10.46 -10.66 -10.87
CA ILE A 55 -10.27 -11.91 -11.63
C ILE A 55 -10.13 -11.62 -13.13
N LYS A 56 -11.09 -10.88 -13.72
CA LYS A 56 -11.07 -10.54 -15.15
C LYS A 56 -9.83 -9.70 -15.54
N PRO A 57 -9.51 -8.59 -14.82
CA PRO A 57 -8.30 -7.82 -15.12
C PRO A 57 -6.99 -8.60 -15.01
N ILE A 58 -6.84 -9.45 -13.99
CA ILE A 58 -5.61 -10.22 -13.79
C ILE A 58 -5.42 -11.21 -14.94
N ARG A 59 -6.44 -11.99 -15.28
CA ARG A 59 -6.37 -12.93 -16.42
C ARG A 59 -6.06 -12.23 -17.75
N ALA A 60 -6.57 -11.01 -17.95
CA ALA A 60 -6.34 -10.27 -19.19
C ALA A 60 -4.95 -9.62 -19.28
N LEU A 61 -4.39 -9.15 -18.16
CA LEU A 61 -3.16 -8.36 -18.16
C LEU A 61 -1.92 -9.17 -17.74
N ALA A 62 -2.11 -10.22 -16.95
CA ALA A 62 -1.07 -11.10 -16.45
C ALA A 62 -1.56 -12.56 -16.43
N PRO A 63 -1.79 -13.17 -17.61
CA PRO A 63 -2.33 -14.54 -17.72
C PRO A 63 -1.41 -15.59 -17.10
N GLU A 64 -0.09 -15.38 -17.18
CA GLU A 64 0.95 -16.25 -16.61
C GLU A 64 1.12 -16.09 -15.10
N ALA A 65 0.44 -15.12 -14.48
CA ALA A 65 0.61 -14.86 -13.06
C ALA A 65 -0.21 -15.86 -12.23
N ASP A 66 0.42 -16.45 -11.22
CA ASP A 66 -0.28 -17.25 -10.22
C ASP A 66 -1.16 -16.33 -9.36
N HIS A 67 -2.47 -16.35 -9.61
CA HIS A 67 -3.44 -15.53 -8.89
C HIS A 67 -3.93 -16.26 -7.64
N ARG A 68 -3.54 -15.74 -6.47
CA ARG A 68 -3.92 -16.30 -5.16
C ARG A 68 -4.88 -15.36 -4.42
N ALA A 69 -6.05 -15.88 -4.05
CA ALA A 69 -7.08 -15.15 -3.32
C ALA A 69 -7.39 -15.79 -1.94
N HIS A 70 -6.35 -16.10 -1.16
CA HIS A 70 -6.51 -16.71 0.17
C HIS A 70 -6.39 -15.67 1.29
N LYS A 71 -7.24 -15.77 2.32
CA LYS A 71 -7.35 -14.79 3.43
C LYS A 71 -6.00 -14.54 4.12
N GLY A 72 -5.23 -15.60 4.36
CA GLY A 72 -3.92 -15.49 5.02
C GLY A 72 -2.82 -14.79 4.21
N LEU A 73 -2.91 -14.84 2.87
CA LEU A 73 -1.89 -14.23 1.99
C LEU A 73 -2.07 -12.70 1.90
N ASN A 74 -3.29 -12.22 2.12
CA ASN A 74 -3.63 -10.80 2.17
C ASN A 74 -3.16 -10.10 3.47
N ASN A 75 -2.73 -10.86 4.50
CA ASN A 75 -2.37 -10.29 5.80
C ASN A 75 -1.34 -9.16 5.71
N ARG A 76 -0.43 -9.21 4.73
CA ARG A 76 0.57 -8.15 4.49
C ARG A 76 -0.08 -6.87 3.99
N ILE A 77 -0.97 -6.96 3.01
CA ILE A 77 -1.72 -5.82 2.47
C ILE A 77 -2.67 -5.28 3.55
N GLU A 78 -3.39 -6.14 4.27
CA GLU A 78 -4.24 -5.73 5.40
C GLU A 78 -3.44 -5.05 6.51
N GLY A 79 -2.27 -5.59 6.84
CA GLY A 79 -1.35 -5.03 7.82
C GLY A 79 -0.86 -3.65 7.40
N SER A 80 -0.55 -3.46 6.12
CA SER A 80 -0.14 -2.16 5.57
C SER A 80 -1.21 -1.07 5.75
N HIS A 81 -2.50 -1.44 5.79
CA HIS A 81 -3.59 -0.49 6.00
C HIS A 81 -3.73 -0.01 7.46
N ARG A 82 -3.19 -0.73 8.45
CA ARG A 82 -3.41 -0.43 9.87
C ARG A 82 -2.92 0.96 10.30
N PRO A 83 -1.69 1.41 9.95
CA PRO A 83 -1.20 2.73 10.35
C PRO A 83 -2.05 3.87 9.79
N ILE A 84 -2.47 3.73 8.53
CA ILE A 84 -3.33 4.68 7.83
C ILE A 84 -4.69 4.75 8.49
N ARG A 85 -5.34 3.59 8.74
CA ARG A 85 -6.66 3.54 9.39
C ARG A 85 -6.63 4.12 10.79
N LYS A 86 -5.53 3.91 11.53
CA LYS A 86 -5.33 4.50 12.86
C LYS A 86 -5.27 6.02 12.76
N ARG A 87 -4.48 6.56 11.82
CA ARG A 87 -4.39 8.01 11.56
C ARG A 87 -5.72 8.59 11.11
N GLU A 88 -6.40 7.96 10.16
CA GLU A 88 -7.73 8.38 9.69
C GLU A 88 -8.72 8.46 10.86
N LYS A 89 -8.73 7.46 11.76
CA LYS A 89 -9.61 7.45 12.92
C LYS A 89 -9.30 8.59 13.89
N VAL A 90 -8.02 8.89 14.15
CA VAL A 90 -7.60 10.01 15.02
C VAL A 90 -7.98 11.35 14.41
N MET A 91 -7.90 11.51 13.09
CA MET A 91 -8.25 12.75 12.39
C MET A 91 -9.75 12.91 12.10
N GLY A 92 -10.62 12.10 12.72
CA GLY A 92 -12.07 12.22 12.54
C GLY A 92 -12.60 11.76 11.17
N ARG A 93 -11.84 10.92 10.46
CA ARG A 93 -12.06 10.46 9.07
C ARG A 93 -11.95 11.58 8.04
N PHE A 94 -11.51 11.22 6.83
CA PHE A 94 -11.38 12.20 5.75
C PHE A 94 -12.74 12.59 5.18
N LYS A 95 -12.96 13.91 5.08
CA LYS A 95 -14.17 14.48 4.48
C LYS A 95 -14.11 14.52 2.94
N SER A 96 -12.92 14.43 2.34
CA SER A 96 -12.69 14.51 0.89
C SER A 96 -11.70 13.45 0.38
N ILE A 97 -12.01 12.83 -0.75
CA ILE A 97 -11.14 11.84 -1.43
C ILE A 97 -9.80 12.47 -1.84
N ARG A 98 -9.82 13.73 -2.30
CA ARG A 98 -8.60 14.45 -2.72
C ARG A 98 -7.66 14.65 -1.53
N GLN A 99 -8.21 14.95 -0.36
CA GLN A 99 -7.43 15.08 0.88
C GLN A 99 -6.88 13.71 1.31
N THR A 100 -7.71 12.66 1.28
CA THR A 100 -7.25 11.28 1.55
C THR A 100 -6.09 10.90 0.63
N GLN A 101 -6.22 11.12 -0.68
CA GLN A 101 -5.22 10.77 -1.67
C GLN A 101 -3.89 11.51 -1.44
N ARG A 102 -3.94 12.82 -1.17
CA ARG A 102 -2.74 13.63 -0.89
C ARG A 102 -2.02 13.15 0.37
N LEU A 103 -2.78 12.92 1.44
CA LEU A 103 -2.19 12.44 2.69
C LEU A 103 -1.59 11.04 2.53
N LEU A 104 -2.26 10.14 1.81
CA LEU A 104 -1.72 8.81 1.54
C LEU A 104 -0.45 8.86 0.72
N ALA A 105 -0.41 9.65 -0.35
CA ALA A 105 0.78 9.80 -1.19
C ALA A 105 1.98 10.32 -0.38
N ALA A 106 1.78 11.38 0.42
CA ALA A 106 2.83 11.93 1.28
C ALA A 106 3.26 10.94 2.37
N HIS A 107 2.30 10.30 3.03
CA HIS A 107 2.58 9.35 4.12
C HIS A 107 3.36 8.14 3.62
N ASP A 108 3.08 7.68 2.41
CA ASP A 108 3.73 6.54 1.80
C ASP A 108 5.17 6.82 1.39
N GLN A 109 5.43 7.99 0.79
CA GLN A 109 6.79 8.45 0.49
C GLN A 109 7.65 8.53 1.76
N ILE A 110 7.10 9.11 2.83
CA ILE A 110 7.77 9.19 4.14
C ILE A 110 8.03 7.77 4.67
N ASN A 111 7.04 6.90 4.69
CA ASN A 111 7.24 5.53 5.21
C ASN A 111 8.27 4.74 4.42
N THR A 112 8.34 4.95 3.10
CA THR A 112 9.31 4.28 2.22
C THR A 112 10.72 4.79 2.50
N MET A 113 10.91 6.11 2.64
CA MET A 113 12.20 6.72 2.96
C MET A 113 12.71 6.34 4.35
N PHE A 114 11.81 6.28 5.35
CA PHE A 114 12.15 5.95 6.74
C PHE A 114 11.90 4.48 7.09
N ARG A 115 11.96 3.57 6.10
CA ARG A 115 11.88 2.12 6.33
C ARG A 115 13.29 1.54 6.40
N PRO A 116 13.77 1.11 7.58
CA PRO A 116 14.97 0.29 7.63
C PRO A 116 14.70 -1.03 6.92
N CYS A 117 15.68 -1.53 6.14
CA CYS A 117 15.62 -2.83 5.48
C CYS A 117 15.36 -3.93 6.52
N ARG A 118 14.11 -4.36 6.63
CA ARG A 118 13.63 -5.30 7.66
C ARG A 118 14.18 -6.71 7.46
N ASP A 119 14.54 -7.04 6.23
CA ASP A 119 15.17 -8.28 5.79
C ASP A 119 16.63 -8.42 6.24
N ARG A 120 17.31 -7.30 6.54
CA ARG A 120 18.72 -7.29 6.97
C ARG A 120 18.90 -7.09 8.48
N LEU A 121 17.80 -6.89 9.21
CA LEU A 121 17.84 -6.51 10.61
C LEU A 121 17.03 -7.48 11.45
N SER A 122 17.62 -7.91 12.58
CA SER A 122 16.85 -8.60 13.62
C SER A 122 15.67 -7.73 14.07
N THR A 123 14.62 -8.33 14.63
CA THR A 123 13.45 -7.57 15.09
C THR A 123 13.81 -6.45 16.08
N ALA A 124 14.83 -6.67 16.92
CA ALA A 124 15.34 -5.66 17.85
C ALA A 124 16.10 -4.54 17.11
N SER A 125 17.01 -4.90 16.22
CA SER A 125 17.77 -3.94 15.40
C SER A 125 16.87 -3.10 14.50
N TYR A 126 15.79 -3.69 13.97
CA TYR A 126 14.78 -2.96 13.21
C TYR A 126 14.03 -1.93 14.06
N ARG A 127 13.72 -2.25 15.33
CA ARG A 127 13.08 -1.29 16.25
C ARG A 127 14.01 -0.13 16.59
N HIS A 128 15.29 -0.40 16.83
CA HIS A 128 16.29 0.66 17.03
C HIS A 128 16.47 1.52 15.79
N ALA A 129 16.75 0.93 14.62
CA ALA A 129 16.93 1.69 13.37
C ALA A 129 15.68 2.53 13.01
N ARG A 130 14.48 2.03 13.32
CA ARG A 130 13.23 2.80 13.20
C ARG A 130 13.19 3.97 14.17
N SER A 131 13.56 3.76 15.42
CA SER A 131 13.62 4.82 16.44
C SER A 131 14.62 5.89 16.01
N ASP A 132 15.84 5.48 15.63
CA ASP A 132 16.93 6.38 15.23
C ASP A 132 16.57 7.19 13.98
N ALA A 133 15.95 6.57 12.99
CA ALA A 133 15.48 7.28 11.79
C ALA A 133 14.41 8.34 12.11
N PHE A 134 13.55 8.09 13.12
CA PHE A 134 12.59 9.07 13.61
C PHE A 134 13.28 10.22 14.38
N THR A 135 14.31 9.92 15.17
CA THR A 135 15.06 10.93 15.93
C THR A 135 15.97 11.77 15.03
N CYS A 136 16.60 11.15 14.03
CA CYS A 136 17.48 11.82 13.07
C CYS A 136 16.68 12.75 12.13
N GLY A 137 15.43 12.39 11.81
CA GLY A 137 14.48 13.27 11.11
C GLY A 137 13.90 14.42 11.95
N ALA A 138 14.14 14.45 13.27
CA ALA A 138 13.70 15.53 14.16
C ALA A 138 14.69 16.72 14.21
N GLY A 139 15.65 16.77 13.29
CA GLY A 139 16.64 17.83 13.13
C GLY A 139 16.19 19.09 12.38
N MET A 140 14.90 19.44 12.39
CA MET A 140 14.44 20.79 11.97
C MET A 140 13.56 21.39 13.08
N ARG A 141 14.25 21.97 14.07
CA ARG A 141 13.67 22.91 15.03
C ARG A 141 13.68 24.29 14.37
N LEU A 142 12.54 24.71 13.81
CA LEU A 142 12.35 26.10 13.40
C LEU A 142 12.12 26.94 14.66
N LYS A 143 12.87 28.04 14.81
CA LYS A 143 12.48 29.17 15.65
C LYS A 143 11.31 29.90 15.01
#